data_AF-A0A7C1BMG7-F1
#
_entry.id   AF-A0A7C1BMG7-F1
#
_cell.length_a   1.000
_cell.length_b   1.000
_cell.length_c   1.000
_cell.angle_alpha   90.00
_cell.angle_beta   90.00
_cell.angle_gamma   90.00
#
_symmetry.space_group_name_H-M   'P 1'
#
loop_
_entity.id
_entity.type
_entity.pdbx_description
1 polymer ?
#
loop_
_entity_poly.entity_id
_entity_poly.type
_entity_poly.pdbx_seq_one_letter_code
_entity_poly.pdbx_strand_id
1 'polypeptide(L)'
;MKYPPCGRFCEVCQSKDLCGGCVETEGKPFHLKGKVCPLWECAKKSNIEDCAQCSKFPCEKFLNWYNPAYGKKSVLPYVGLVFIRKKLGTEEWKKWARINKE
;
A
#
# COMPACT_ATOMS: atom_id res chain seq x y z
N MET A 1 0.25 12.02 -4.47
CA MET A 1 0.66 10.83 -3.72
C MET A 1 2.13 10.56 -3.96
N LYS A 2 2.90 10.52 -2.88
CA LYS A 2 4.32 10.22 -2.75
C LYS A 2 4.59 8.76 -2.36
N TYR A 3 3.63 8.04 -1.77
CA TYR A 3 3.84 6.64 -1.37
C TYR A 3 2.62 5.75 -1.67
N PRO A 4 2.79 4.41 -1.74
CA PRO A 4 1.69 3.48 -1.91
C PRO A 4 0.72 3.49 -0.71
N PRO A 5 -0.61 3.55 -0.92
CA PRO A 5 -1.58 3.59 0.18
C PRO A 5 -1.60 2.34 1.05
N CYS A 6 -1.23 1.18 0.49
CA CYS A 6 -1.24 -0.11 1.19
C CYS A 6 -0.07 -0.32 2.16
N GLY A 7 0.76 0.71 2.39
CA GLY A 7 1.85 0.66 3.38
C GLY A 7 3.13 0.01 2.87
N ARG A 8 3.11 -0.60 1.68
CA ARG A 8 4.31 -1.10 0.98
C ARG A 8 5.24 0.04 0.61
N PHE A 9 6.55 -0.17 0.74
CA PHE A 9 7.56 0.80 0.31
C PHE A 9 8.25 0.35 -0.98
N CYS A 10 7.91 0.97 -2.11
CA CYS A 10 8.39 0.53 -3.42
C CYS A 10 9.92 0.53 -3.55
N GLU A 11 10.65 1.44 -2.89
CA GLU A 11 12.12 1.49 -2.94
C GLU A 11 12.81 0.20 -2.47
N VAL A 12 12.14 -0.62 -1.67
CA VAL A 12 12.67 -1.90 -1.15
C VAL A 12 11.86 -3.11 -1.63
N CYS A 13 10.89 -2.88 -2.52
CA CYS A 13 10.05 -3.94 -3.05
C CYS A 13 10.79 -4.72 -4.15
N GLN A 14 10.94 -6.03 -3.95
CA GLN A 14 11.63 -6.92 -4.91
C GLN A 14 10.98 -6.95 -6.30
N SER A 15 9.69 -6.64 -6.39
CA SER A 15 8.95 -6.61 -7.67
C SER A 15 8.92 -5.21 -8.32
N LYS A 16 9.65 -4.22 -7.78
CA LYS A 16 9.63 -2.86 -8.35
C LYS A 16 10.07 -2.88 -9.81
N ASP A 17 11.11 -3.62 -10.16
CA ASP A 17 11.63 -3.66 -11.53
C ASP A 17 10.64 -4.24 -12.56
N LEU A 18 9.64 -5.00 -12.10
CA LEU A 18 8.59 -5.56 -12.96
C LEU A 18 7.50 -4.53 -13.34
N CYS A 19 7.38 -3.42 -12.62
CA CYS A 19 6.34 -2.42 -12.90
C CYS A 19 6.77 -0.96 -12.76
N GLY A 20 7.95 -0.64 -12.27
CA GLY A 20 8.42 0.73 -12.02
C GLY A 20 8.00 1.33 -10.68
N GLY A 21 6.97 0.76 -10.01
CA GLY A 21 6.48 1.23 -8.71
C GLY A 21 5.12 1.91 -8.78
N CYS A 22 4.37 1.91 -7.67
CA CYS A 22 3.00 2.40 -7.67
C CYS A 22 2.90 3.91 -7.93
N VAL A 23 3.90 4.71 -7.56
CA VAL A 23 3.85 6.16 -7.73
C VAL A 23 4.09 6.51 -9.20
N GLU A 24 5.10 5.90 -9.78
CA GLU A 24 5.53 6.04 -11.16
C GLU A 24 4.46 5.55 -12.14
N THR A 25 3.68 4.53 -11.75
CA THR A 25 2.60 3.95 -12.57
C THR A 25 1.21 4.49 -12.28
N GLU A 26 1.09 5.49 -11.41
CA GLU A 26 -0.20 6.00 -10.93
C GLU A 26 -1.14 4.91 -10.39
N GLY A 27 -0.58 3.98 -9.62
CA GLY A 27 -1.31 2.94 -8.92
C GLY A 27 -1.59 1.70 -9.77
N LYS A 28 -0.79 1.40 -10.79
CA LYS A 28 -0.96 0.21 -11.65
C LYS A 28 0.14 -0.83 -11.38
N PRO A 29 0.13 -1.54 -10.24
CA PRO A 29 1.11 -2.57 -9.94
C PRO A 29 0.99 -3.76 -10.92
N PHE A 30 2.09 -4.51 -11.12
CA PHE A 30 2.17 -5.59 -12.12
C PHE A 30 1.01 -6.60 -12.03
N HIS A 31 0.62 -7.00 -10.82
CA HIS A 31 -0.39 -8.05 -10.61
C HIS A 31 -1.82 -7.63 -10.98
N LEU A 32 -2.08 -6.33 -11.20
CA LEU A 32 -3.37 -5.83 -11.65
C LEU A 32 -3.49 -5.71 -13.17
N LYS A 33 -2.49 -6.16 -13.94
CA LYS A 33 -2.54 -6.26 -15.41
C LYS A 33 -3.01 -4.96 -16.08
N GLY A 34 -2.43 -3.84 -15.67
CA GLY A 34 -2.73 -2.50 -16.20
C GLY A 34 -3.93 -1.79 -15.57
N LYS A 35 -4.69 -2.44 -14.67
CA LYS A 35 -5.78 -1.80 -13.92
C LYS A 35 -5.23 -0.99 -12.75
N VAL A 36 -5.93 0.11 -12.43
CA VAL A 36 -5.61 0.96 -11.28
C VAL A 36 -6.03 0.25 -9.98
N CYS A 37 -5.15 0.31 -8.98
CA CYS A 37 -5.39 -0.22 -7.65
C CYS A 37 -6.56 0.53 -6.97
N PRO A 38 -7.55 -0.19 -6.42
CA PRO A 38 -8.72 0.45 -5.81
C PRO A 38 -8.36 1.26 -4.55
N LEU A 39 -7.27 0.92 -3.85
CA LEU A 39 -6.78 1.71 -2.71
C LEU A 39 -6.11 3.01 -3.16
N TRP A 40 -5.39 2.97 -4.28
CA TRP A 40 -4.80 4.15 -4.92
C TRP A 40 -5.88 5.13 -5.38
N GLU A 41 -6.86 4.63 -6.12
CA GLU A 41 -7.98 5.43 -6.60
C GLU A 41 -8.76 6.04 -5.42
N CYS A 42 -9.00 5.26 -4.37
CA CYS A 42 -9.67 5.73 -3.15
C CYS A 42 -8.89 6.86 -2.47
N ALA A 43 -7.57 6.68 -2.26
CA ALA A 43 -6.73 7.69 -1.64
C ALA A 43 -6.73 9.02 -2.42
N LYS A 44 -6.58 8.96 -3.76
CA LYS A 44 -6.72 10.15 -4.63
C LYS A 44 -8.09 10.83 -4.46
N LYS A 45 -9.20 10.07 -4.54
CA LYS A 45 -10.56 10.60 -4.41
C LYS A 45 -10.85 11.19 -3.03
N SER A 46 -10.28 10.62 -1.98
CA SER A 46 -10.42 11.09 -0.61
C SER A 46 -9.42 12.18 -0.22
N ASN A 47 -8.55 12.60 -1.15
CA ASN A 47 -7.49 13.59 -0.92
C ASN A 47 -6.60 13.27 0.29
N ILE A 48 -6.25 11.99 0.45
CA ILE A 48 -5.30 11.52 1.46
C ILE A 48 -4.07 10.92 0.78
N GLU A 49 -2.93 11.04 1.45
CA GLU A 49 -1.65 10.56 0.92
C GLU A 49 -1.59 9.03 0.90
N ASP A 50 -2.14 8.38 1.93
CA ASP A 50 -2.14 6.93 2.10
C ASP A 50 -3.19 6.47 3.12
N CYS A 51 -3.37 5.15 3.26
CA CYS A 51 -4.38 4.61 4.15
C CYS A 51 -4.09 4.82 5.65
N ALA A 52 -2.86 5.20 6.06
CA ALA A 52 -2.56 5.52 7.45
C ALA A 52 -3.26 6.81 7.91
N GLN A 53 -3.56 7.71 6.96
CA GLN A 53 -4.32 8.95 7.20
C GLN A 53 -5.84 8.71 7.24
N CYS A 54 -6.33 7.54 6.85
CA CYS A 54 -7.76 7.25 6.89
C CYS A 54 -8.27 7.19 8.34
N SER A 55 -9.31 7.97 8.66
CA SER A 55 -9.94 8.01 9.98
C SER A 55 -10.67 6.72 10.34
N LYS A 56 -11.05 5.93 9.34
CA LYS A 56 -11.74 4.64 9.48
C LYS A 56 -10.81 3.44 9.29
N PHE A 57 -9.49 3.63 9.40
CA PHE A 57 -8.53 2.55 9.16
C PHE A 57 -8.61 1.43 10.22
N PRO A 58 -8.60 0.13 9.82
CA PRO A 58 -8.75 -0.37 8.44
C PRO A 58 -10.20 -0.31 7.99
N CYS A 59 -10.46 0.38 6.87
CA CYS A 59 -11.83 0.55 6.37
C CYS A 59 -12.27 -0.65 5.54
N GLU A 60 -13.58 -0.78 5.30
CA GLU A 60 -14.15 -1.91 4.55
C GLU A 60 -13.52 -2.10 3.16
N LYS A 61 -13.29 -1.02 2.41
CA LYS A 61 -12.62 -1.08 1.10
C LYS A 61 -11.22 -1.68 1.21
N PHE A 62 -10.48 -1.37 2.27
CA PHE A 62 -9.16 -1.95 2.53
C PHE A 62 -9.28 -3.44 2.86
N LEU A 63 -10.18 -3.81 3.77
CA LEU A 63 -10.41 -5.20 4.18
C LEU A 63 -10.90 -6.10 3.03
N ASN A 64 -11.54 -5.51 2.02
CA ASN A 64 -11.95 -6.18 0.79
C ASN A 64 -10.88 -6.16 -0.33
N TRP A 65 -9.73 -5.53 -0.14
CA TRP A 65 -8.58 -5.61 -1.04
C TRP A 65 -7.69 -6.80 -0.65
N TYR A 66 -8.12 -8.00 -1.04
CA TYR A 66 -7.43 -9.26 -0.74
C TYR A 66 -7.14 -10.03 -2.03
N ASN A 67 -6.18 -10.95 -1.96
CA ASN A 67 -5.92 -11.90 -3.03
C ASN A 67 -6.91 -13.08 -2.92
N PRO A 68 -7.78 -13.31 -3.93
CA PRO A 68 -8.76 -14.40 -3.89
C PRO A 68 -8.14 -15.78 -3.70
N ALA A 69 -6.94 -16.03 -4.22
CA ALA A 69 -6.25 -17.32 -4.08
C ALA A 69 -5.87 -17.67 -2.63
N TYR A 70 -5.74 -16.65 -1.75
CA TYR A 70 -5.37 -16.81 -0.35
C TYR A 70 -6.50 -16.34 0.61
N GLY A 71 -7.66 -15.96 0.06
CA GLY A 71 -8.80 -15.44 0.80
C GLY A 71 -8.53 -14.12 1.55
N LYS A 72 -9.49 -13.70 2.38
CA LYS A 72 -9.45 -12.41 3.09
C LYS A 72 -8.24 -12.23 4.01
N LYS A 73 -7.67 -13.33 4.54
CA LYS A 73 -6.48 -13.27 5.41
C LYS A 73 -5.26 -12.64 4.74
N SER A 74 -5.19 -12.67 3.40
CA SER A 74 -4.11 -12.03 2.64
C SER A 74 -4.05 -10.50 2.78
N VAL A 75 -5.08 -9.86 3.35
CA VAL A 75 -5.05 -8.42 3.65
C VAL A 75 -4.21 -8.09 4.89
N LEU A 76 -4.05 -9.05 5.82
CA LEU A 76 -3.47 -8.80 7.13
C LEU A 76 -2.05 -8.21 7.09
N PRO A 77 -1.12 -8.68 6.22
CA PRO A 77 0.21 -8.07 6.14
C PRO A 77 0.14 -6.58 5.78
N TYR A 78 -0.75 -6.19 4.88
CA TYR A 78 -0.92 -4.79 4.46
C TYR A 78 -1.56 -3.93 5.54
N VAL A 79 -2.50 -4.49 6.31
CA VAL A 79 -3.00 -3.81 7.52
C VAL A 79 -1.85 -3.56 8.49
N GLY A 80 -0.98 -4.55 8.70
CA GLY A 80 0.22 -4.40 9.52
C GLY A 80 1.16 -3.29 9.01
N LEU A 81 1.49 -3.29 7.72
CA LEU A 81 2.37 -2.27 7.12
C LEU A 81 1.81 -0.85 7.28
N VAL A 82 0.52 -0.65 7.03
CA VAL A 82 -0.13 0.65 7.22
C VAL A 82 -0.17 1.05 8.70
N PHE A 83 -0.41 0.09 9.60
CA PHE A 83 -0.38 0.34 11.05
C PHE A 83 1.01 0.81 11.51
N ILE A 84 2.08 0.13 11.07
CA ILE A 84 3.47 0.53 11.36
C ILE A 84 3.72 1.95 10.85
N ARG A 85 3.31 2.25 9.60
CA ARG A 85 3.43 3.60 9.05
C ARG A 85 2.67 4.65 9.87
N LYS A 86 1.45 4.34 10.30
CA LYS A 86 0.63 5.21 11.15
C LYS A 86 1.30 5.47 12.50
N LYS A 87 1.92 4.44 13.09
CA LYS A 87 2.54 4.50 14.42
C LYS A 87 3.87 5.26 14.41
N LEU A 88 4.69 5.05 13.38
CA LEU A 88 6.05 5.59 13.28
C LEU A 88 6.11 6.96 12.58
N GLY A 89 5.12 7.28 11.74
CA GLY A 89 5.22 8.38 10.80
C GLY A 89 6.14 8.07 9.62
N THR A 90 6.08 8.90 8.59
CA THR A 90 6.67 8.61 7.27
C THR A 90 8.18 8.42 7.30
N GLU A 91 8.93 9.26 8.02
CA GLU A 91 10.40 9.20 7.99
C GLU A 91 10.94 7.93 8.66
N GLU A 92 10.39 7.59 9.82
CA GLU A 92 10.82 6.40 10.57
C GLU A 92 10.29 5.11 9.92
N TRP A 93 9.08 5.13 9.34
CA TRP A 93 8.59 4.02 8.51
C TRP A 93 9.52 3.68 7.35
N LYS A 94 10.09 4.67 6.66
CA LYS A 94 11.07 4.41 5.57
C LYS A 94 12.32 3.70 6.08
N LYS A 95 12.85 4.10 7.25
CA LYS A 95 14.01 3.41 7.86
C LYS A 95 13.63 1.98 8.25
N TRP A 96 12.48 1.82 8.90
CA TRP A 96 11.95 0.52 9.29
C TRP A 96 11.80 -0.42 8.09
N ALA A 97 11.23 0.05 6.98
CA ALA A 97 11.05 -0.74 5.76
C ALA A 97 12.38 -1.14 5.10
N ARG A 98 13.42 -0.31 5.17
CA ARG A 98 14.77 -0.65 4.65
C ARG A 98 15.47 -1.71 5.48
N ILE A 99 15.25 -1.72 6.79
CA ILE A 99 15.81 -2.72 7.71
C ILE A 99 15.05 -4.05 7.57
N ASN A 100 13.72 -3.99 7.53
CA ASN A 100 12.84 -5.15 7.54
C ASN A 100 12.34 -5.47 6.12
N LYS A 101 13.28 -5.61 5.17
CA LYS A 101 13.00 -5.81 3.74
C LYS A 101 11.84 -6.80 3.51
N GLU A 102 10.92 -6.42 2.62
CA GLU A 102 9.76 -7.22 2.22
C GLU A 102 10.11 -8.34 1.23
#